data_AF-A0A2S7EA73-F1
#
_entry.id   AF-A0A2S7EA73-F1
#
_cell.length_a   1.000
_cell.length_b   1.000
_cell.length_c   1.000
_cell.angle_alpha   90.00
_cell.angle_beta   90.00
_cell.angle_gamma   90.00
#
_symmetry.space_group_name_H-M   'P 1'
#
loop_
_entity.id
_entity.type
_entity.pdbx_description
1 polymer ?
#
loop_
_entity_poly.entity_id
_entity_poly.type
_entity_poly.pdbx_seq_one_letter_code
_entity_poly.pdbx_strand_id
1 'polypeptide(L)'
;MARLLPPENVAVSAVSREIGVSEATLERWLSQWLAEPQRERLWTSVARFDAALTTASMEQASRSAWYRSNGVSAQQLAQWRQAAQQSLAQPGEIGASTLQDTQDRRPIRELERALRR
;
A
#
# COMPACT_ATOMS: atom_id res chain seq x y z
N MET A 1 -3.27 19.92 10.60
CA MET A 1 -3.67 19.31 9.30
C MET A 1 -3.29 17.85 9.15
N ALA A 2 -2.09 17.41 9.56
CA ALA A 2 -1.65 16.00 9.43
C ALA A 2 -2.65 14.96 9.98
N ARG A 3 -3.43 15.33 11.00
CA ARG A 3 -4.42 14.47 11.66
C ARG A 3 -5.74 14.29 10.87
N LEU A 4 -6.10 15.25 10.02
CA LEU A 4 -7.28 15.16 9.13
C LEU A 4 -7.00 14.36 7.85
N LEU A 5 -5.72 14.08 7.60
CA LEU A 5 -5.24 13.40 6.41
C LEU A 5 -4.94 11.93 6.75
N PRO A 6 -4.86 11.05 5.75
CA PRO A 6 -4.31 9.72 5.95
C PRO A 6 -2.91 9.84 6.59
N PRO A 7 -2.58 9.04 7.63
CA PRO A 7 -3.26 7.82 8.09
C PRO A 7 -4.22 7.98 9.29
N GLU A 8 -4.27 9.15 9.95
CA GLU A 8 -5.00 9.32 11.21
C GLU A 8 -6.50 9.54 11.03
N ASN A 9 -6.92 10.24 9.96
CA ASN A 9 -8.31 10.45 9.56
C ASN A 9 -9.25 10.88 10.72
N VAL A 10 -8.80 11.81 11.56
CA VAL A 10 -9.55 12.35 12.69
C VAL A 10 -10.74 13.17 12.17
N ALA A 11 -11.88 13.13 12.87
CA ALA A 11 -13.06 13.92 12.51
C ALA A 11 -12.77 15.43 12.51
N VAL A 12 -13.34 16.15 11.53
CA VAL A 12 -13.18 17.61 11.36
C VAL A 12 -13.60 18.37 12.62
N SER A 13 -14.67 17.95 13.27
CA SER A 13 -15.18 18.54 14.52
C SER A 13 -14.23 18.38 15.70
N ALA A 14 -13.52 17.24 15.80
CA ALA A 14 -12.51 17.02 16.83
C ALA A 14 -11.30 17.93 16.63
N VAL A 15 -10.84 18.07 15.38
CA VAL A 15 -9.73 18.97 15.05
C VAL A 15 -10.12 20.44 15.22
N SER A 16 -11.34 20.83 14.83
CA SER A 16 -11.87 22.19 15.05
C SER A 16 -11.80 22.60 16.52
N ARG A 17 -12.22 21.72 17.44
CA ARG A 17 -12.16 21.95 18.88
C ARG A 17 -10.73 22.04 19.44
N GLU A 18 -9.79 21.33 18.83
CA GLU A 18 -8.40 21.26 19.30
C GLU A 18 -7.57 22.48 18.88
N ILE A 19 -7.72 22.93 17.64
CA ILE A 19 -6.93 24.04 17.08
C ILE A 19 -7.71 25.35 16.94
N GLY A 20 -9.00 25.38 17.29
CA GLY A 20 -9.83 26.59 17.28
C GLY A 20 -10.13 27.14 15.88
N VAL A 21 -10.02 26.30 14.85
CA VAL A 21 -10.32 26.65 13.45
C VAL A 21 -11.70 26.15 13.09
N SER A 22 -12.54 26.97 12.43
CA SER A 22 -13.90 26.56 12.06
C SER A 22 -13.90 25.34 11.14
N GLU A 23 -14.90 24.46 11.33
CA GLU A 23 -15.07 23.25 10.53
C GLU A 23 -15.13 23.58 9.03
N ALA A 24 -15.85 24.63 8.64
CA ALA A 24 -15.93 25.11 7.26
C ALA A 24 -14.55 25.46 6.64
N THR A 25 -13.62 26.00 7.44
CA THR A 25 -12.27 26.32 6.97
C THR A 25 -11.44 25.05 6.77
N LEU A 26 -11.57 24.10 7.71
CA LEU A 26 -10.91 22.79 7.62
C LEU A 26 -11.41 21.98 6.42
N GLU A 27 -12.72 21.98 6.16
CA GLU A 27 -13.33 21.33 5.00
C GLU A 27 -12.87 21.96 3.68
N ARG A 28 -12.77 23.30 3.63
CA ARG A 28 -12.25 24.01 2.45
C ARG A 28 -10.81 23.60 2.16
N TRP A 29 -9.96 23.54 3.19
CA TRP A 29 -8.58 23.10 3.02
C TRP A 29 -8.46 21.63 2.64
N LEU A 30 -9.29 20.75 3.21
CA LEU A 30 -9.34 19.34 2.81
C LEU A 30 -9.77 19.19 1.35
N SER A 31 -10.78 19.94 0.93
CA SER A 31 -11.26 19.94 -0.46
C SER A 31 -10.21 20.43 -1.44
N GLN A 32 -9.47 21.49 -1.08
CA GLN A 32 -8.34 21.98 -1.88
C GLN A 32 -7.22 20.94 -1.99
N TRP A 33 -6.91 20.25 -0.89
CA TRP A 33 -5.89 19.19 -0.88
C TRP A 33 -6.31 17.96 -1.68
N LEU A 34 -7.58 17.57 -1.65
CA LEU A 34 -8.13 16.47 -2.45
C LEU A 34 -8.21 16.81 -3.95
N ALA A 35 -8.38 18.10 -4.28
CA ALA A 35 -8.41 18.59 -5.66
C ALA A 35 -7.01 18.72 -6.27
N GLU A 36 -5.96 18.85 -5.45
CA GLU A 36 -4.59 18.76 -5.93
C GLU A 36 -4.34 17.35 -6.47
N PRO A 37 -3.83 17.20 -7.71
CA PRO A 37 -3.41 15.91 -8.20
C PRO A 37 -2.32 15.42 -7.25
N GLN A 38 -2.62 14.36 -6.49
CA GLN A 38 -1.62 13.75 -5.62
C GLN A 38 -0.39 13.50 -6.48
N ARG A 39 0.74 14.15 -6.15
CA ARG A 39 1.99 13.92 -6.86
C ARG A 39 2.23 12.42 -6.79
N GLU A 40 1.95 11.73 -7.89
CA GLU A 40 2.23 10.32 -8.00
C GLU A 40 3.71 10.19 -7.71
N ARG A 41 4.04 9.59 -6.57
CA ARG A 41 5.43 9.37 -6.23
C ARG A 41 5.99 8.50 -7.32
N LEU A 42 6.85 9.07 -8.16
CA LEU A 42 7.46 8.36 -9.27
C LEU A 42 8.31 7.23 -8.70
N TRP A 43 7.83 6.00 -8.84
CA TRP A 43 8.51 4.79 -8.36
C TRP A 43 9.62 4.40 -9.31
N THR A 44 10.82 4.94 -9.08
CA THR A 44 12.06 4.50 -9.74
C THR A 44 12.41 3.07 -9.33
N SER A 45 13.25 2.39 -10.12
CA SER A 45 13.71 1.03 -9.80
C SER A 45 14.37 0.94 -8.41
N VAL A 46 15.20 1.94 -8.06
CA VAL A 46 15.84 2.06 -6.74
C VAL A 46 14.79 2.20 -5.64
N ALA A 47 13.80 3.09 -5.80
CA ALA A 47 12.76 3.29 -4.79
C ALA A 47 11.92 2.03 -4.56
N ARG A 48 11.63 1.25 -5.62
CA ARG A 48 10.92 -0.03 -5.51
C ARG A 48 11.73 -1.08 -4.74
N PHE A 49 13.04 -1.12 -4.98
CA PHE A 49 13.95 -2.04 -4.28
C PHE A 49 14.06 -1.68 -2.79
N ASP A 50 14.28 -0.41 -2.46
CA ASP A 50 14.34 0.06 -1.08
C ASP A 50 13.03 -0.20 -0.33
N ALA A 51 11.89 -0.01 -1.00
CA ALA A 51 10.58 -0.37 -0.46
C ALA A 51 10.46 -1.87 -0.16
N ALA A 52 10.90 -2.73 -1.07
CA ALA A 52 10.88 -4.18 -0.87
C ALA A 52 11.80 -4.61 0.28
N LEU A 53 12.98 -3.99 0.42
CA LEU A 53 13.91 -4.25 1.52
C LEU A 53 13.35 -3.78 2.86
N THR A 54 12.84 -2.55 2.91
CA THR A 54 12.28 -1.95 4.13
C THR A 54 11.11 -2.77 4.64
N THR A 55 10.21 -3.20 3.76
CA THR A 55 9.02 -3.98 4.14
C THR A 55 9.31 -5.45 4.42
N ALA A 56 10.47 -5.98 4.02
CA ALA A 56 10.84 -7.36 4.27
C ALA A 56 10.97 -7.66 5.78
N SER A 57 11.54 -6.74 6.55
CA SER A 57 11.74 -6.90 8.00
C SER A 57 10.56 -6.45 8.87
N MET A 58 9.54 -5.80 8.28
CA MET A 58 8.41 -5.24 9.04
C MET A 58 7.38 -6.31 9.41
N GLU A 59 6.80 -6.17 10.60
CA GLU A 59 5.60 -6.92 11.00
C GLU A 59 4.36 -6.49 10.20
N GLN A 60 3.35 -7.36 10.13
CA GLN A 60 2.17 -7.18 9.29
C GLN A 60 1.36 -5.90 9.63
N ALA A 61 1.27 -5.55 10.92
CA ALA A 61 0.63 -4.31 11.36
C ALA A 61 1.36 -3.07 10.84
N SER A 62 2.69 -3.06 10.94
CA SER A 62 3.54 -1.96 10.49
C SER A 62 3.55 -1.81 8.96
N ARG A 63 3.48 -2.92 8.22
CA ARG A 63 3.36 -2.90 6.74
C ARG A 63 2.10 -2.15 6.28
N SER A 64 0.99 -2.36 6.97
CA SER A 64 -0.30 -1.74 6.64
C SER A 64 -0.28 -0.21 6.79
N ALA A 65 0.42 0.29 7.81
CA ALA A 65 0.65 1.72 7.99
C ALA A 65 1.61 2.28 6.91
N TRP A 66 2.67 1.53 6.61
CA TRP A 66 3.67 1.90 5.60
C TRP A 66 3.06 2.01 4.20
N TYR A 67 2.21 1.07 3.79
CA TYR A 67 1.48 1.09 2.52
C TYR A 67 0.67 2.37 2.33
N ARG A 68 -0.08 2.76 3.37
CA ARG A 68 -0.90 3.98 3.35
C ARG A 68 -0.03 5.25 3.31
N SER A 69 1.06 5.28 4.06
CA SER A 69 1.97 6.43 4.06
C SER A 69 2.75 6.60 2.77
N ASN A 70 3.05 5.52 2.05
CA ASN A 70 3.86 5.54 0.83
C ASN A 70 3.02 5.47 -0.45
N GLY A 71 1.70 5.29 -0.35
CA GLY A 71 0.82 5.14 -1.52
C GLY A 71 1.09 3.86 -2.31
N VAL A 72 1.58 2.80 -1.66
CA VAL A 72 1.91 1.52 -2.28
C VAL A 72 0.93 0.47 -1.79
N SER A 73 0.23 -0.21 -2.70
CA SER A 73 -0.59 -1.35 -2.33
C SER A 73 0.27 -2.60 -2.06
N ALA A 74 -0.21 -3.49 -1.20
CA ALA A 74 0.47 -4.76 -0.94
C ALA A 74 0.67 -5.59 -2.22
N GLN A 75 -0.31 -5.54 -3.14
CA GLN A 75 -0.22 -6.19 -4.45
C GLN A 75 0.92 -5.61 -5.31
N GLN A 76 1.06 -4.29 -5.34
CA GLN A 76 2.10 -3.61 -6.12
C GLN A 76 3.50 -3.96 -5.60
N LEU A 77 3.67 -4.04 -4.28
CA LEU A 77 4.92 -4.49 -3.69
C LEU A 77 5.22 -5.97 -3.99
N ALA A 78 4.21 -6.84 -3.91
CA ALA A 78 4.35 -8.25 -4.25
C ALA A 78 4.77 -8.43 -5.72
N GLN A 79 4.18 -7.65 -6.63
CA GLN A 79 4.55 -7.64 -8.04
C GLN A 79 6.02 -7.23 -8.25
N TRP A 80 6.51 -6.22 -7.54
CA TRP A 80 7.93 -5.82 -7.63
C TRP A 80 8.87 -6.89 -7.12
N ARG A 81 8.49 -7.60 -6.04
CA ARG A 81 9.27 -8.73 -5.51
C ARG A 81 9.33 -9.88 -6.50
N GLN A 82 8.19 -10.26 -7.08
CA GLN A 82 8.16 -11.30 -8.11
C GLN A 82 8.98 -10.92 -9.34
N ALA A 83 8.85 -9.68 -9.84
CA ALA A 83 9.62 -9.21 -10.98
C ALA A 83 11.13 -9.23 -10.70
N ALA A 84 11.55 -8.84 -9.49
CA ALA A 84 12.94 -8.91 -9.06
C ALA A 84 13.43 -10.38 -8.99
N GLN A 85 12.63 -11.28 -8.43
CA GLN A 85 12.96 -12.71 -8.36
C GLN A 85 13.08 -13.33 -9.74
N GLN A 86 12.16 -13.04 -10.66
CA GLN A 86 12.22 -13.54 -12.05
C GLN A 86 13.43 -12.99 -12.80
N SER A 87 13.79 -11.72 -12.59
CA SER A 87 14.99 -11.13 -13.18
C SER A 87 16.30 -11.74 -12.66
N LEU A 88 16.29 -12.29 -11.45
CA LEU A 88 17.45 -12.90 -10.80
C LEU A 88 17.46 -14.43 -10.95
N ALA A 89 16.36 -15.04 -11.38
CA ALA A 89 16.22 -16.48 -11.53
C ALA A 89 17.11 -17.01 -12.66
N GLN A 90 17.77 -18.13 -12.41
CA GLN A 90 18.50 -18.82 -13.47
C GLN A 90 17.51 -19.46 -14.46
N PRO A 91 17.91 -19.70 -15.74
CA PRO A 91 17.01 -20.24 -16.76
C PRO A 91 16.28 -21.54 -16.37
N GLY A 92 16.83 -22.36 -15.47
CA GLY A 92 16.21 -23.58 -14.96
C GLY A 92 15.16 -23.39 -13.86
N GLU A 93 15.17 -22.25 -13.16
CA GLU A 93 14.28 -21.98 -12.01
C GLU A 93 12.94 -21.37 -12.44
N ILE A 94 12.92 -20.68 -13.59
CA ILE A 94 11.73 -20.03 -14.17
C ILE A 94 10.60 -21.06 -14.44
N GLY A 95 10.97 -22.28 -14.87
CA GLY A 95 10.03 -23.38 -15.10
C GLY A 95 9.39 -23.93 -13.81
N ALA A 96 10.16 -24.01 -12.73
CA ALA A 96 9.67 -24.49 -11.43
C ALA A 96 8.72 -23.47 -10.76
N SER A 97 9.04 -22.17 -10.82
CA SER A 97 8.17 -21.11 -10.27
C SER A 97 6.79 -21.06 -10.95
N THR A 98 6.71 -21.33 -12.26
CA THR A 98 5.43 -21.33 -12.99
C THR A 98 4.50 -22.45 -12.51
N LEU A 99 5.05 -23.62 -12.18
CA LEU A 99 4.28 -24.75 -11.63
C LEU A 99 3.85 -24.48 -10.19
N GLN A 100 4.71 -23.87 -9.37
CA GLN A 100 4.40 -23.50 -7.98
C GLN A 100 3.27 -22.46 -7.90
N ASP A 101 3.27 -21.44 -8.77
CA ASP A 101 2.26 -20.38 -8.78
C ASP A 101 0.86 -20.91 -9.14
N THR A 102 0.77 -21.97 -9.96
CA THR A 102 -0.51 -22.67 -10.22
C THR A 102 -0.99 -23.50 -9.04
N GLN A 103 -0.08 -23.99 -8.18
CA GLN A 103 -0.42 -24.69 -6.94
C GLN A 103 -0.95 -23.71 -5.88
N ASP A 104 -0.32 -22.56 -5.70
CA ASP A 104 -0.74 -21.56 -4.69
C ASP A 104 -2.05 -20.83 -5.04
N ARG A 105 -2.42 -20.78 -6.32
CA ARG A 105 -3.73 -20.25 -6.76
C ARG A 105 -4.92 -21.16 -6.45
N ARG A 106 -4.69 -22.43 -6.10
CA ARG A 106 -5.75 -23.38 -5.70
C ARG A 106 -6.30 -23.09 -4.29
N PRO A 107 -5.47 -22.95 -3.23
CA PRO A 107 -5.95 -22.67 -1.88
C PRO A 107 -6.60 -21.28 -1.75
N ILE A 108 -6.17 -20.27 -2.52
CA ILE A 108 -6.79 -18.93 -2.50
C ILE A 108 -8.24 -18.98 -2.99
N ARG A 109 -8.52 -19.74 -4.06
CA ARG A 109 -9.90 -19.91 -4.57
C ARG A 109 -10.79 -20.71 -3.64
N GLU A 110 -10.23 -21.61 -2.86
CA GLU A 110 -10.94 -22.36 -1.83
C GLU A 110 -11.30 -21.47 -0.63
N LEU A 111 -10.37 -20.60 -0.22
CA LEU A 111 -10.61 -19.58 0.82
C LEU A 111 -11.68 -18.55 0.38
N GLU A 112 -11.67 -18.12 -0.88
CA GLU A 112 -12.71 -17.24 -1.45
C GLU A 112 -14.10 -17.91 -1.49
N ARG A 113 -14.16 -19.23 -1.67
CA ARG A 113 -15.42 -20.01 -1.63
C ARG A 113 -15.96 -20.17 -0.21
N ALA A 114 -15.09 -20.29 0.78
CA ALA A 114 -15.49 -20.39 2.19
C ALA A 114 -16.06 -19.08 2.74
N LEU A 115 -15.65 -17.93 2.18
CA LEU A 115 -16.16 -16.61 2.57
C LEU A 115 -17.51 -16.25 1.91
N ARG A 116 -17.95 -17.00 0.89
CA ARG A 116 -19.23 -16.79 0.18
C ARG A 116 -20.35 -17.73 0.64
N ARG A 117 -20.19 -18.43 1.76
CA ARG A 117 -21.23 -19.22 2.42
C ARG A 117 -21.72 -18.55 3.68
#